data_AF-A0A169QIP5-F1
#
_entry.id   AF-A0A169QIP5-F1
#
_cell.length_a   1.000
_cell.length_b   1.000
_cell.length_c   1.000
_cell.angle_alpha   90.00
_cell.angle_beta   90.00
_cell.angle_gamma   90.00
#
_symmetry.space_group_name_H-M   'P 1'
#
loop_
_entity.id
_entity.type
_entity.pdbx_description
1 polymer ?
#
loop_
_entity_poly.entity_id
_entity_poly.type
_entity_poly.pdbx_seq_one_letter_code
_entity_poly.pdbx_strand_id
1 'polypeptide(L)'
;MQPSDATRRSLLRLIGLAGVAGLSPALSACVMDGLATGTVGETQSALDVSPVLLVATTRRPASGNPPKAPFFGSERGRGLSFAEARMSAPDRSLIGKVSAVVGGDWGVRSVGEVTTGPGAAAAFAQSAFGRDVLIYVHGYRESFESAAISAARLSDGIRFNGASALFTWPSAAATFDYGYDRESALWSRDAFEDLLKTVATTPSGGRIHIVAHSMGTLLTLETLRMLRVEAGEAAVARIGAVVLAAPDIDIDLFANGVERLGPDAKRITVISATNDRALELSGAIAGGVVRAGAADRERLEALGVRVADASDYGGGLFNHDLFLSNREVQAVVKRAIARGSSGA
;
A
#
# COMPACT_ATOMS: atom_id res chain seq x y z
N MET A 1 -25.38 -92.58 26.35
CA MET A 1 -26.25 -92.71 27.54
C MET A 1 -27.22 -91.53 27.51
N GLN A 2 -28.52 -91.81 27.63
CA GLN A 2 -29.70 -90.92 27.56
C GLN A 2 -30.71 -91.45 28.61
N PRO A 3 -31.80 -90.74 29.01
CA PRO A 3 -32.35 -89.47 28.51
C PRO A 3 -32.13 -88.34 29.57
N SER A 4 -32.98 -87.39 29.97
CA SER A 4 -34.39 -87.03 29.68
C SER A 4 -34.74 -85.60 30.14
N ASP A 5 -35.41 -84.84 29.24
CA ASP A 5 -36.64 -84.05 29.46
C ASP A 5 -36.78 -82.92 30.52
N ALA A 6 -37.83 -82.08 30.53
CA ALA A 6 -38.48 -81.28 29.46
C ALA A 6 -39.70 -80.47 29.99
N THR A 7 -39.75 -79.16 29.76
CA THR A 7 -40.95 -78.28 29.86
C THR A 7 -40.64 -76.94 29.13
N ARG A 8 -41.45 -76.30 28.27
CA ARG A 8 -42.89 -75.97 28.20
C ARG A 8 -43.34 -75.04 29.36
N ARG A 9 -44.08 -73.92 29.17
CA ARG A 9 -44.72 -73.33 27.96
C ARG A 9 -45.21 -71.88 28.25
N SER A 10 -45.76 -71.22 27.22
CA SER A 10 -46.80 -70.16 27.25
C SER A 10 -46.41 -68.67 27.23
N LEU A 11 -47.26 -67.90 26.54
CA LEU A 11 -47.22 -66.44 26.30
C LEU A 11 -48.02 -65.67 27.39
N LEU A 12 -47.84 -64.35 27.49
CA LEU A 12 -48.90 -63.36 27.17
C LEU A 12 -48.38 -61.89 27.11
N ARG A 13 -49.26 -60.94 26.79
CA ARG A 13 -48.97 -59.51 26.47
C ARG A 13 -49.41 -58.55 27.58
N LEU A 14 -48.71 -57.41 27.72
CA LEU A 14 -49.19 -56.03 28.06
C LEU A 14 -47.95 -55.10 27.99
N ILE A 15 -47.79 -54.21 27.01
CA ILE A 15 -48.33 -52.84 26.90
C ILE A 15 -47.83 -51.88 28.01
N GLY A 16 -46.94 -50.96 27.61
CA GLY A 16 -47.00 -49.54 27.99
C GLY A 16 -46.23 -49.07 29.23
N LEU A 17 -45.12 -48.35 29.01
CA LEU A 17 -45.04 -46.91 29.25
C LEU A 17 -43.79 -46.29 28.61
N ALA A 18 -43.77 -44.96 28.48
CA ALA A 18 -42.74 -44.23 27.73
C ALA A 18 -41.51 -43.89 28.59
N GLY A 19 -40.32 -43.93 27.97
CA GLY A 19 -39.06 -43.45 28.55
C GLY A 19 -38.20 -42.83 27.46
N VAL A 20 -38.19 -41.49 27.38
CA VAL A 20 -37.38 -40.75 26.41
C VAL A 20 -35.96 -40.59 26.96
N ALA A 21 -35.03 -41.40 26.47
CA ALA A 21 -33.59 -41.23 26.71
C ALA A 21 -32.94 -40.61 25.47
N GLY A 22 -32.43 -39.39 25.60
CA GLY A 22 -31.79 -38.67 24.50
C GLY A 22 -30.41 -39.25 24.16
N LEU A 23 -30.23 -39.68 22.91
CA LEU A 23 -28.94 -40.07 22.36
C LEU A 23 -28.46 -39.01 21.37
N SER A 24 -27.52 -38.17 21.82
CA SER A 24 -26.92 -37.11 20.98
C SER A 24 -26.01 -37.71 19.91
N PRO A 25 -26.24 -37.45 18.61
CA PRO A 25 -25.26 -37.81 17.57
C PRO A 25 -24.08 -36.84 17.64
N ALA A 26 -22.89 -37.35 17.98
CA ALA A 26 -21.65 -36.59 17.93
C ALA A 26 -21.21 -36.36 16.48
N LEU A 27 -21.77 -35.34 15.84
CA LEU A 27 -21.31 -34.87 14.54
C LEU A 27 -19.92 -34.22 14.68
N SER A 28 -18.89 -34.94 14.23
CA SER A 28 -17.53 -34.43 14.16
C SER A 28 -17.42 -33.36 13.07
N ALA A 29 -17.60 -32.10 13.47
CA ALA A 29 -17.47 -30.95 12.58
C ALA A 29 -15.98 -30.67 12.34
N CYS A 30 -15.49 -30.95 11.13
CA CYS A 30 -14.17 -30.49 10.70
C CYS A 30 -14.13 -28.95 10.73
N VAL A 31 -13.21 -28.39 11.52
CA VAL A 31 -12.99 -26.93 11.58
C VAL A 31 -12.29 -26.49 10.29
N MET A 32 -13.09 -26.21 9.26
CA MET A 32 -12.70 -25.30 8.19
C MET A 32 -12.80 -23.88 8.74
N ASP A 33 -11.69 -23.40 9.30
CA ASP A 33 -11.63 -22.05 9.86
C ASP A 33 -11.82 -21.01 8.73
N GLY A 34 -12.55 -19.95 9.05
CA GLY A 34 -13.28 -19.18 8.04
C GLY A 34 -12.39 -18.31 7.15
N LEU A 35 -12.22 -18.70 5.89
CA LEU A 35 -11.92 -17.74 4.81
C LEU A 35 -13.15 -16.84 4.60
N ALA A 36 -13.29 -15.85 5.47
CA ALA A 36 -14.32 -14.83 5.39
C ALA A 36 -14.04 -13.93 4.17
N THR A 37 -14.55 -14.31 3.00
CA THR A 37 -14.67 -13.45 1.82
C THR A 37 -15.73 -12.38 2.08
N GLY A 38 -15.47 -11.51 3.05
CA GLY A 38 -16.27 -10.32 3.30
C GLY A 38 -16.23 -9.44 2.07
N THR A 39 -17.38 -9.25 1.44
CA THR A 39 -17.55 -8.30 0.34
C THR A 39 -17.28 -6.90 0.87
N VAL A 40 -16.11 -6.35 0.55
CA VAL A 40 -15.74 -4.97 0.92
C VAL A 40 -16.73 -4.02 0.25
N GLY A 41 -17.65 -3.47 1.05
CA GLY A 41 -18.63 -2.50 0.56
C GLY A 41 -17.92 -1.21 0.09
N GLU A 42 -18.51 -0.50 -0.86
CA GLU A 42 -17.93 0.70 -1.49
C GLU A 42 -17.53 1.83 -0.51
N THR A 43 -17.99 1.75 0.73
CA THR A 43 -17.76 2.69 1.83
C THR A 43 -16.57 2.36 2.73
N GLN A 44 -15.88 1.24 2.53
CA GLN A 44 -14.72 0.79 3.33
C GLN A 44 -13.51 0.48 2.44
N SER A 45 -12.30 0.46 3.02
CA SER A 45 -11.08 0.02 2.33
C SER A 45 -10.72 -1.40 2.75
N ALA A 46 -9.87 -2.07 1.97
CA ALA A 46 -9.34 -3.39 2.35
C ALA A 46 -8.56 -3.34 3.68
N LEU A 47 -7.89 -2.23 4.01
CA LEU A 47 -7.21 -2.03 5.30
C LEU A 47 -8.18 -1.83 6.47
N ASP A 48 -9.36 -1.27 6.22
CA ASP A 48 -10.41 -1.06 7.24
C ASP A 48 -11.01 -2.40 7.70
N VAL A 49 -11.05 -3.39 6.79
CA VAL A 49 -11.56 -4.75 7.04
C VAL A 49 -10.45 -5.71 7.49
N SER A 50 -9.27 -5.64 6.87
CA SER A 50 -8.10 -6.46 7.20
C SER A 50 -6.85 -5.57 7.21
N PRO A 51 -6.41 -5.07 8.39
CA PRO A 51 -5.39 -4.04 8.49
C PRO A 51 -3.97 -4.59 8.30
N VAL A 52 -3.66 -5.06 7.10
CA VAL A 52 -2.36 -5.59 6.68
C VAL A 52 -1.81 -4.72 5.54
N LEU A 53 -0.78 -3.94 5.85
CA LEU A 53 -0.01 -3.14 4.91
C LEU A 53 1.20 -3.96 4.43
N LEU A 54 1.34 -4.15 3.12
CA LEU A 54 2.50 -4.82 2.54
C LEU A 54 3.69 -3.86 2.49
N VAL A 55 4.74 -4.11 3.28
CA VAL A 55 5.92 -3.25 3.35
C VAL A 55 7.02 -3.83 2.46
N ALA A 56 7.35 -3.11 1.40
CA ALA A 56 8.61 -3.27 0.69
C ALA A 56 9.56 -2.15 1.12
N THR A 57 10.81 -2.47 1.44
CA THR A 57 11.73 -1.48 2.02
C THR A 57 13.21 -1.75 1.73
N THR A 58 13.97 -0.68 1.64
CA THR A 58 15.44 -0.67 1.57
C THR A 58 16.07 -0.13 2.86
N ARG A 59 15.26 0.21 3.86
CA ARG A 59 15.70 0.55 5.23
C ARG A 59 16.30 -0.67 5.91
N ARG A 60 17.21 -0.43 6.86
CA ARG A 60 17.70 -1.44 7.79
C ARG A 60 16.59 -1.84 8.79
N PRO A 61 16.25 -3.13 8.94
CA PRO A 61 15.34 -3.57 10.01
C PRO A 61 16.00 -3.36 11.38
N ALA A 62 15.18 -3.07 12.40
CA ALA A 62 15.64 -3.06 13.78
C ALA A 62 15.99 -4.47 14.28
N SER A 63 16.75 -4.55 15.37
CA SER A 63 17.22 -5.81 15.94
C SER A 63 16.08 -6.73 16.37
N GLY A 64 16.09 -7.96 15.83
CA GLY A 64 15.10 -9.01 16.11
C GLY A 64 14.42 -9.51 14.84
N ASN A 65 13.84 -10.71 14.90
CA ASN A 65 12.90 -11.21 13.89
C ASN A 65 11.75 -11.93 14.62
N PRO A 66 10.50 -11.43 14.58
CA PRO A 66 10.12 -10.12 14.04
C PRO A 66 10.81 -8.94 14.76
N PRO A 67 11.02 -7.79 14.09
CA PRO A 67 11.63 -6.61 14.68
C PRO A 67 10.67 -5.91 15.66
N LYS A 68 11.22 -5.02 16.49
CA LYS A 68 10.47 -4.15 17.42
C LYS A 68 10.61 -2.69 17.01
N ALA A 69 9.67 -1.85 17.45
CA ALA A 69 9.68 -0.41 17.17
C ALA A 69 10.98 0.28 17.63
N PRO A 70 11.54 1.24 16.86
CA PRO A 70 11.13 1.64 15.52
C PRO A 70 11.49 0.56 14.49
N PHE A 71 10.52 -0.01 13.79
CA PHE A 71 10.66 -1.36 13.19
C PHE A 71 11.71 -1.42 12.07
N PHE A 72 11.91 -0.30 11.39
CA PHE A 72 13.00 -0.07 10.44
C PHE A 72 13.65 1.29 10.73
N GLY A 73 14.97 1.34 10.68
CA GLY A 73 15.76 2.54 10.95
C GLY A 73 15.76 3.57 9.82
N SER A 74 16.59 4.59 9.98
CA SER A 74 16.86 5.60 8.96
C SER A 74 17.96 5.17 7.99
N GLU A 75 18.76 4.14 8.31
CA GLU A 75 19.94 3.78 7.53
C GLU A 75 19.66 2.81 6.39
N ARG A 76 20.51 2.86 5.36
CA ARG A 76 20.55 1.92 4.23
C ARG A 76 20.72 0.46 4.71
N GLY A 77 19.83 -0.42 4.24
CA GLY A 77 19.82 -1.86 4.46
C GLY A 77 20.81 -2.61 3.55
N ARG A 78 20.59 -3.92 3.34
CA ARG A 78 21.42 -4.77 2.47
C ARG A 78 20.81 -5.07 1.09
N GLY A 79 19.79 -4.30 0.69
CA GLY A 79 18.97 -4.54 -0.50
C GLY A 79 17.48 -4.48 -0.16
N LEU A 80 16.64 -4.99 -1.05
CA LEU A 80 15.20 -5.09 -0.83
C LEU A 80 14.88 -6.02 0.36
N SER A 81 13.89 -5.63 1.15
CA SER A 81 13.29 -6.41 2.23
C SER A 81 11.77 -6.32 2.14
N PHE A 82 11.08 -7.39 2.52
CA PHE A 82 9.62 -7.49 2.58
C PHE A 82 9.16 -7.93 3.97
N ALA A 83 8.08 -7.31 4.45
CA ALA A 83 7.35 -7.74 5.64
C ALA A 83 5.87 -7.32 5.57
N GLU A 84 5.02 -7.97 6.35
CA GLU A 84 3.64 -7.51 6.56
C GLU A 84 3.54 -6.68 7.85
N ALA A 85 3.06 -5.44 7.74
CA ALA A 85 2.78 -4.59 8.88
C ALA A 85 1.29 -4.66 9.24
N ARG A 86 0.97 -5.10 10.46
CA ARG A 86 -0.38 -5.03 11.01
C ARG A 86 -0.63 -3.63 11.55
N MET A 87 -1.64 -2.97 11.02
CA MET A 87 -2.02 -1.62 11.41
C MET A 87 -3.09 -1.64 12.51
N SER A 88 -3.20 -0.55 13.26
CA SER A 88 -4.37 -0.22 14.08
C SER A 88 -5.15 0.90 13.39
N ALA A 89 -6.44 0.66 13.11
CA ALA A 89 -7.34 1.67 12.60
C ALA A 89 -7.69 2.71 13.69
N PRO A 90 -7.99 3.97 13.31
CA PRO A 90 -8.41 5.01 14.25
C PRO A 90 -9.76 4.70 14.90
N ASP A 91 -9.99 5.15 16.14
CA ASP A 91 -11.31 5.00 16.78
C ASP A 91 -12.34 5.95 16.13
N ARG A 92 -13.31 5.35 15.45
CA ARG A 92 -14.42 6.05 14.77
C ARG A 92 -15.71 6.08 15.57
N SER A 93 -15.70 5.61 16.83
CA SER A 93 -16.85 5.61 17.73
C SER A 93 -17.40 7.02 17.98
N LEU A 94 -18.67 7.12 18.39
CA LEU A 94 -19.26 8.42 18.76
C LEU A 94 -18.57 9.07 19.97
N ILE A 95 -17.96 8.26 20.84
CA ILE A 95 -17.16 8.73 21.99
C ILE A 95 -15.80 9.27 21.49
N GLY A 96 -15.11 8.52 20.64
CA GLY A 96 -13.87 8.94 19.97
C GLY A 96 -14.04 10.23 19.15
N LYS A 97 -15.23 10.49 18.59
CA LYS A 97 -15.56 11.74 17.89
C LYS A 97 -15.72 12.95 18.81
N VAL A 98 -16.20 12.80 20.05
CA VAL A 98 -16.17 13.90 21.03
C VAL A 98 -14.72 14.17 21.44
N SER A 99 -13.93 13.12 21.56
CA SER A 99 -12.48 13.19 21.70
C SER A 99 -11.72 13.41 20.38
N ALA A 100 -12.30 13.95 19.30
CA ALA A 100 -11.62 14.03 17.99
C ALA A 100 -10.34 14.90 17.96
N VAL A 101 -10.08 15.68 19.02
CA VAL A 101 -8.81 16.41 19.26
C VAL A 101 -7.68 15.48 19.80
N VAL A 102 -8.04 14.27 20.21
CA VAL A 102 -7.22 13.26 20.93
C VAL A 102 -7.42 11.84 20.37
N GLY A 103 -8.42 11.62 19.51
CA GLY A 103 -8.76 10.33 18.92
C GLY A 103 -7.61 9.80 18.07
N GLY A 104 -7.08 8.63 18.45
CA GLY A 104 -5.89 8.07 17.82
C GLY A 104 -6.06 7.86 16.32
N ASP A 105 -5.04 8.27 15.55
CA ASP A 105 -4.89 8.02 14.13
C ASP A 105 -4.58 6.54 13.83
N TRP A 106 -4.36 6.22 12.55
CA TRP A 106 -3.68 4.98 12.18
C TRP A 106 -2.34 4.82 12.92
N GLY A 107 -1.93 3.58 13.16
CA GLY A 107 -0.64 3.26 13.78
C GLY A 107 -0.13 1.88 13.37
N VAL A 108 1.17 1.63 13.55
CA VAL A 108 1.78 0.31 13.33
C VAL A 108 1.71 -0.50 14.63
N ARG A 109 0.92 -1.59 14.64
CA ARG A 109 0.78 -2.47 15.81
C ARG A 109 1.95 -3.46 15.92
N SER A 110 2.36 -4.03 14.79
CA SER A 110 3.46 -5.01 14.70
C SER A 110 3.89 -5.20 13.25
N VAL A 111 5.20 -5.36 13.01
CA VAL A 111 5.73 -5.92 11.77
C VAL A 111 5.96 -7.42 11.94
N GLY A 112 5.67 -8.21 10.91
CA GLY A 112 5.92 -9.66 10.87
C GLY A 112 7.40 -10.01 10.68
N GLU A 113 7.68 -11.26 10.28
CA GLU A 113 9.04 -11.66 9.90
C GLU A 113 9.51 -10.91 8.65
N VAL A 114 10.80 -10.58 8.60
CA VAL A 114 11.38 -9.78 7.51
C VAL A 114 12.12 -10.69 6.53
N THR A 115 11.55 -10.88 5.34
CA THR A 115 12.25 -11.52 4.21
C THR A 115 13.23 -10.52 3.63
N THR A 116 14.52 -10.88 3.50
CA THR A 116 15.56 -9.97 2.98
C THR A 116 16.26 -10.54 1.74
N GLY A 117 16.73 -9.67 0.84
CA GLY A 117 17.46 -10.07 -0.37
C GLY A 117 16.54 -10.61 -1.47
N PRO A 118 17.04 -11.49 -2.37
CA PRO A 118 16.34 -11.88 -3.61
C PRO A 118 14.94 -12.50 -3.44
N GLY A 119 14.61 -13.03 -2.25
CA GLY A 119 13.27 -13.54 -1.97
C GLY A 119 12.20 -12.46 -1.71
N ALA A 120 12.61 -11.22 -1.42
CA ALA A 120 11.70 -10.17 -0.93
C ALA A 120 10.66 -9.74 -1.97
N ALA A 121 11.06 -9.52 -3.22
CA ALA A 121 10.14 -9.14 -4.30
C ALA A 121 9.11 -10.25 -4.60
N ALA A 122 9.56 -11.52 -4.58
CA ALA A 122 8.70 -12.69 -4.78
C ALA A 122 7.72 -12.89 -3.61
N ALA A 123 8.16 -12.70 -2.37
CA ALA A 123 7.30 -12.77 -1.19
C ALA A 123 6.23 -11.67 -1.19
N PHE A 124 6.59 -10.44 -1.56
CA PHE A 124 5.61 -9.35 -1.78
C PHE A 124 4.61 -9.72 -2.88
N ALA A 125 5.08 -10.21 -4.03
CA ALA A 125 4.21 -10.59 -5.15
C ALA A 125 3.25 -11.74 -4.78
N GLN A 126 3.69 -12.68 -3.93
CA GLN A 126 2.86 -13.76 -3.40
C GLN A 126 1.80 -13.24 -2.41
N SER A 127 2.15 -12.34 -1.48
CA SER A 127 1.15 -11.69 -0.60
C SER A 127 0.18 -10.80 -1.40
N ALA A 128 0.63 -10.18 -2.49
CA ALA A 128 -0.19 -9.34 -3.37
C ALA A 128 -1.04 -10.13 -4.39
N PHE A 129 -0.90 -11.46 -4.48
CA PHE A 129 -1.49 -12.28 -5.54
C PHE A 129 -3.02 -12.11 -5.67
N GLY A 130 -3.52 -12.04 -6.90
CA GLY A 130 -4.94 -11.91 -7.21
C GLY A 130 -5.54 -10.51 -7.02
N ARG A 131 -4.76 -9.50 -6.61
CA ARG A 131 -5.27 -8.18 -6.21
C ARG A 131 -4.59 -7.04 -6.97
N ASP A 132 -5.34 -5.99 -7.31
CA ASP A 132 -4.75 -4.68 -7.64
C ASP A 132 -3.93 -4.20 -6.43
N VAL A 133 -2.77 -3.60 -6.67
CA VAL A 133 -1.83 -3.14 -5.64
C VAL A 133 -1.78 -1.62 -5.64
N LEU A 134 -1.81 -0.99 -4.47
CA LEU A 134 -1.56 0.43 -4.27
C LEU A 134 -0.27 0.63 -3.48
N ILE A 135 0.81 1.03 -4.15
CA ILE A 135 2.09 1.32 -3.52
C ILE A 135 2.17 2.83 -3.21
N TYR A 136 2.20 3.19 -1.93
CA TYR A 136 2.61 4.54 -1.51
C TYR A 136 4.14 4.65 -1.49
N VAL A 137 4.68 5.77 -1.99
CA VAL A 137 6.11 6.10 -1.93
C VAL A 137 6.27 7.45 -1.23
N HIS A 138 6.85 7.45 -0.02
CA HIS A 138 6.93 8.65 0.81
C HIS A 138 7.95 9.69 0.33
N GLY A 139 7.78 10.91 0.83
CA GLY A 139 8.65 12.06 0.59
C GLY A 139 9.83 12.17 1.57
N TYR A 140 10.41 13.36 1.60
CA TYR A 140 11.52 13.76 2.46
C TYR A 140 11.16 13.71 3.96
N ARG A 141 12.15 13.39 4.81
CA ARG A 141 12.08 13.52 6.28
C ARG A 141 10.96 12.68 6.95
N GLU A 142 10.87 11.41 6.59
CA GLU A 142 9.84 10.45 7.02
C GLU A 142 10.45 9.28 7.80
N SER A 143 9.82 8.85 8.90
CA SER A 143 10.15 7.57 9.57
C SER A 143 9.47 6.40 8.87
N PHE A 144 9.77 5.17 9.28
CA PHE A 144 9.02 4.00 8.84
C PHE A 144 7.54 4.10 9.25
N GLU A 145 7.29 4.45 10.51
CA GLU A 145 5.96 4.55 11.10
C GLU A 145 5.12 5.66 10.47
N SER A 146 5.66 6.86 10.27
CA SER A 146 4.93 7.96 9.64
C SER A 146 4.60 7.66 8.17
N ALA A 147 5.54 7.06 7.42
CA ALA A 147 5.27 6.60 6.06
C ALA A 147 4.20 5.49 5.99
N ALA A 148 4.18 4.57 6.95
CA ALA A 148 3.16 3.51 7.04
C ALA A 148 1.77 4.06 7.41
N ILE A 149 1.72 5.04 8.31
CA ILE A 149 0.50 5.78 8.67
C ILE A 149 -0.04 6.53 7.44
N SER A 150 0.82 7.23 6.70
CA SER A 150 0.46 7.90 5.44
C SER A 150 -0.07 6.92 4.37
N ALA A 151 0.54 5.74 4.22
CA ALA A 151 0.03 4.70 3.33
C ALA A 151 -1.38 4.22 3.72
N ALA A 152 -1.63 4.04 5.03
CA ALA A 152 -2.94 3.62 5.53
C ALA A 152 -4.01 4.72 5.40
N ARG A 153 -3.67 5.97 5.75
CA ARG A 153 -4.52 7.15 5.53
C ARG A 153 -4.92 7.31 4.06
N LEU A 154 -3.97 7.15 3.13
CA LEU A 154 -4.21 7.23 1.69
C LEU A 154 -5.19 6.15 1.22
N SER A 155 -4.90 4.89 1.51
CA SER A 155 -5.71 3.74 1.09
C SER A 155 -7.12 3.79 1.67
N ASP A 156 -7.25 4.19 2.95
CA ASP A 156 -8.55 4.45 3.55
C ASP A 156 -9.26 5.62 2.87
N GLY A 157 -8.62 6.79 2.75
CA GLY A 157 -9.23 8.01 2.19
C GLY A 157 -9.85 7.81 0.81
N ILE A 158 -9.14 7.10 -0.09
CA ILE A 158 -9.69 6.78 -1.42
C ILE A 158 -10.63 5.57 -1.44
N ARG A 159 -10.73 4.81 -0.34
CA ARG A 159 -11.41 3.51 -0.24
C ARG A 159 -10.87 2.53 -1.29
N PHE A 160 -9.61 2.11 -1.12
CA PHE A 160 -8.96 1.14 -1.98
C PHE A 160 -9.28 -0.30 -1.55
N ASN A 161 -9.74 -1.12 -2.51
CA ASN A 161 -10.22 -2.48 -2.24
C ASN A 161 -9.17 -3.58 -2.55
N GLY A 162 -7.98 -3.19 -3.01
CA GLY A 162 -6.87 -4.10 -3.33
C GLY A 162 -5.83 -4.24 -2.21
N ALA A 163 -4.67 -4.81 -2.56
CA ALA A 163 -3.52 -4.91 -1.67
C ALA A 163 -2.91 -3.52 -1.43
N SER A 164 -2.99 -3.02 -0.19
CA SER A 164 -2.35 -1.74 0.17
C SER A 164 -0.90 -1.97 0.55
N ALA A 165 -0.01 -1.14 0.02
CA ALA A 165 1.42 -1.32 0.13
C ALA A 165 2.17 -0.01 0.37
N LEU A 166 3.36 -0.13 0.97
CA LEU A 166 4.32 0.94 1.16
C LEU A 166 5.64 0.49 0.52
N PHE A 167 6.20 1.33 -0.36
CA PHE A 167 7.64 1.30 -0.63
C PHE A 167 8.30 2.41 0.20
N THR A 168 9.18 2.02 1.12
CA THR A 168 9.85 2.97 2.02
C THR A 168 11.37 2.86 1.95
N TRP A 169 12.00 4.01 1.77
CA TRP A 169 13.42 4.16 1.55
C TRP A 169 14.07 4.86 2.77
N PRO A 170 15.39 4.71 2.99
CA PRO A 170 16.10 5.22 4.16
C PRO A 170 16.22 6.75 4.19
N SER A 171 15.13 7.40 4.60
CA SER A 171 15.11 8.80 5.03
C SER A 171 15.67 8.93 6.45
N ALA A 172 16.48 9.97 6.66
CA ALA A 172 17.06 10.37 7.94
C ALA A 172 16.03 10.80 8.99
N ALA A 173 14.81 11.17 8.55
CA ALA A 173 13.79 11.83 9.38
C ALA A 173 14.27 13.15 10.06
N ALA A 174 15.37 13.74 9.60
CA ALA A 174 15.98 14.96 10.14
C ALA A 174 16.00 16.11 9.11
N THR A 175 15.86 17.36 9.59
CA THR A 175 15.52 18.53 8.77
C THR A 175 16.67 19.08 7.89
N PHE A 176 17.91 18.69 8.14
CA PHE A 176 19.08 19.20 7.39
C PHE A 176 19.66 18.20 6.39
N ASP A 177 19.13 16.98 6.32
CA ASP A 177 19.73 15.84 5.61
C ASP A 177 19.15 15.61 4.21
N TYR A 178 18.64 16.66 3.55
CA TYR A 178 18.06 16.62 2.20
C TYR A 178 18.98 15.93 1.15
N GLY A 179 20.29 16.15 1.25
CA GLY A 179 21.27 15.46 0.40
C GLY A 179 21.32 13.94 0.64
N TYR A 180 21.36 13.52 1.92
CA TYR A 180 21.33 12.10 2.30
C TYR A 180 20.03 11.44 1.86
N ASP A 181 18.89 12.08 2.10
CA ASP A 181 17.57 11.58 1.71
C ASP A 181 17.48 11.42 0.19
N ARG A 182 17.93 12.41 -0.59
CA ARG A 182 17.90 12.35 -2.06
C ARG A 182 18.79 11.24 -2.61
N GLU A 183 19.99 11.06 -2.06
CA GLU A 183 20.84 9.92 -2.38
C GLU A 183 20.22 8.59 -1.96
N SER A 184 19.62 8.51 -0.78
CA SER A 184 19.02 7.29 -0.23
C SER A 184 17.77 6.86 -1.00
N ALA A 185 16.98 7.81 -1.48
CA ALA A 185 15.88 7.58 -2.41
C ALA A 185 16.42 7.01 -3.73
N LEU A 186 17.39 7.67 -4.38
CA LEU A 186 17.96 7.21 -5.65
C LEU A 186 18.75 5.89 -5.52
N TRP A 187 19.40 5.62 -4.39
CA TRP A 187 20.03 4.33 -4.06
C TRP A 187 18.99 3.20 -3.93
N SER A 188 17.74 3.53 -3.61
CA SER A 188 16.64 2.56 -3.48
C SER A 188 15.92 2.26 -4.81
N ARG A 189 16.25 2.99 -5.88
CA ARG A 189 15.61 2.89 -7.20
C ARG A 189 15.67 1.49 -7.80
N ASP A 190 16.82 0.85 -7.73
CA ASP A 190 17.09 -0.46 -8.36
C ASP A 190 16.32 -1.58 -7.62
N ALA A 191 16.16 -1.43 -6.29
CA ALA A 191 15.33 -2.31 -5.46
C ALA A 191 13.82 -2.06 -5.65
N PHE A 192 13.41 -0.84 -6.00
CA PHE A 192 12.03 -0.56 -6.40
C PHE A 192 11.73 -1.10 -7.81
N GLU A 193 12.72 -1.07 -8.71
CA GLU A 193 12.61 -1.69 -10.03
C GLU A 193 12.44 -3.20 -9.93
N ASP A 194 13.28 -3.89 -9.16
CA ASP A 194 13.17 -5.33 -8.92
C ASP A 194 11.77 -5.72 -8.40
N LEU A 195 11.26 -4.96 -7.42
CA LEU A 195 9.90 -5.13 -6.92
C LEU A 195 8.83 -4.99 -8.03
N LEU A 196 8.85 -3.87 -8.78
CA LEU A 196 7.86 -3.65 -9.84
C LEU A 196 7.98 -4.67 -10.97
N LYS A 197 9.21 -5.06 -11.35
CA LYS A 197 9.52 -6.08 -12.36
C LYS A 197 8.97 -7.45 -11.94
N THR A 198 9.24 -7.89 -10.71
CA THR A 198 8.71 -9.16 -10.17
C THR A 198 7.18 -9.16 -10.07
N VAL A 199 6.55 -8.10 -9.54
CA VAL A 199 5.09 -8.05 -9.41
C VAL A 199 4.39 -7.96 -10.77
N ALA A 200 4.99 -7.29 -11.76
CA ALA A 200 4.45 -7.17 -13.11
C ALA A 200 4.56 -8.49 -13.90
N THR A 201 5.69 -9.20 -13.79
CA THR A 201 5.95 -10.48 -14.47
C THR A 201 5.29 -11.69 -13.80
N THR A 202 4.94 -11.59 -12.51
CA THR A 202 4.11 -12.57 -11.82
C THR A 202 2.71 -12.61 -12.44
N PRO A 203 2.14 -13.79 -12.74
CA PRO A 203 0.78 -13.93 -13.31
C PRO A 203 -0.32 -13.73 -12.24
N SER A 204 -0.28 -12.60 -11.54
CA SER A 204 -1.13 -12.25 -10.39
C SER A 204 -2.48 -11.59 -10.74
N GLY A 205 -2.72 -11.30 -12.03
CA GLY A 205 -3.96 -10.66 -12.51
C GLY A 205 -4.04 -9.15 -12.25
N GLY A 206 -3.90 -8.70 -11.00
CA GLY A 206 -4.12 -7.30 -10.61
C GLY A 206 -3.09 -6.28 -11.13
N ARG A 207 -3.49 -5.02 -11.24
CA ARG A 207 -2.69 -3.86 -11.67
C ARG A 207 -1.74 -3.38 -10.57
N ILE A 208 -0.68 -2.64 -10.93
CA ILE A 208 0.17 -1.92 -9.96
C ILE A 208 -0.10 -0.41 -10.05
N HIS A 209 -0.72 0.17 -9.04
CA HIS A 209 -0.90 1.61 -8.88
C HIS A 209 0.16 2.17 -7.94
N ILE A 210 0.68 3.36 -8.25
CA ILE A 210 1.71 4.04 -7.47
C ILE A 210 1.21 5.44 -7.13
N VAL A 211 1.33 5.83 -5.86
CA VAL A 211 1.13 7.21 -5.40
C VAL A 211 2.39 7.63 -4.69
N ALA A 212 3.11 8.59 -5.27
CA ALA A 212 4.38 9.07 -4.76
C ALA A 212 4.26 10.53 -4.33
N HIS A 213 4.91 10.90 -3.24
CA HIS A 213 4.88 12.26 -2.68
C HIS A 213 6.26 12.89 -2.69
N SER A 214 6.35 14.17 -3.08
CA SER A 214 7.56 14.99 -2.88
C SER A 214 8.79 14.30 -3.48
N MET A 215 9.88 14.15 -2.74
CA MET A 215 11.11 13.46 -3.17
C MET A 215 10.88 12.00 -3.63
N GLY A 216 9.85 11.30 -3.15
CA GLY A 216 9.47 9.97 -3.60
C GLY A 216 9.03 9.91 -5.07
N THR A 217 8.62 11.05 -5.64
CA THR A 217 8.26 11.15 -7.07
C THR A 217 9.48 11.04 -7.98
N LEU A 218 10.65 11.58 -7.58
CA LEU A 218 11.91 11.45 -8.31
C LEU A 218 12.34 9.99 -8.42
N LEU A 219 12.34 9.28 -7.29
CA LEU A 219 12.55 7.83 -7.21
C LEU A 219 11.58 7.09 -8.14
N THR A 220 10.29 7.40 -8.05
CA THR A 220 9.25 6.72 -8.85
C THR A 220 9.43 6.94 -10.36
N LEU A 221 9.73 8.16 -10.80
CA LEU A 221 9.95 8.44 -12.22
C LEU A 221 11.21 7.73 -12.76
N GLU A 222 12.32 7.78 -12.01
CA GLU A 222 13.57 7.10 -12.38
C GLU A 222 13.42 5.57 -12.43
N THR A 223 12.74 4.97 -11.45
CA THR A 223 12.44 3.52 -11.47
C THR A 223 11.55 3.14 -12.66
N LEU A 224 10.50 3.91 -12.97
CA LEU A 224 9.64 3.62 -14.13
C LEU A 224 10.40 3.78 -15.46
N ARG A 225 11.31 4.76 -15.54
CA ARG A 225 12.18 5.00 -16.70
C ARG A 225 13.11 3.82 -16.99
N MET A 226 13.63 3.17 -15.93
CA MET A 226 14.45 1.96 -16.06
C MET A 226 13.59 0.72 -16.37
N LEU A 227 12.47 0.54 -15.66
CA LEU A 227 11.54 -0.59 -15.87
C LEU A 227 11.07 -0.69 -17.32
N ARG A 228 10.85 0.46 -17.99
CA ARG A 228 10.46 0.53 -19.42
C ARG A 228 11.53 -0.01 -20.39
N VAL A 229 12.80 0.01 -19.99
CA VAL A 229 13.94 -0.52 -20.74
C VAL A 229 14.18 -1.99 -20.38
N GLU A 230 14.23 -2.29 -19.07
CA GLU A 230 14.68 -3.57 -18.52
C GLU A 230 13.61 -4.68 -18.44
N ALA A 231 12.33 -4.31 -18.45
CA ALA A 231 11.21 -5.24 -18.38
C ALA A 231 10.22 -5.08 -19.55
N GLY A 232 10.41 -4.06 -20.39
CA GLY A 232 9.70 -3.86 -21.64
C GLY A 232 8.19 -3.62 -21.50
N GLU A 233 7.47 -3.77 -22.62
CA GLU A 233 6.08 -3.32 -22.74
C GLU A 233 5.12 -4.17 -21.91
N ALA A 234 5.34 -5.49 -21.85
CA ALA A 234 4.48 -6.40 -21.08
C ALA A 234 4.48 -6.07 -19.57
N ALA A 235 5.63 -5.70 -19.01
CA ALA A 235 5.72 -5.30 -17.60
C ALA A 235 5.12 -3.91 -17.36
N VAL A 236 5.48 -2.91 -18.18
CA VAL A 236 4.94 -1.54 -18.01
C VAL A 236 3.43 -1.49 -18.30
N ALA A 237 2.89 -2.38 -19.15
CA ALA A 237 1.45 -2.55 -19.34
C ALA A 237 0.70 -2.98 -18.06
N ARG A 238 1.38 -3.51 -17.03
CA ARG A 238 0.79 -3.87 -15.72
C ARG A 238 0.69 -2.67 -14.76
N ILE A 239 1.45 -1.60 -15.01
CA ILE A 239 1.36 -0.34 -14.26
C ILE A 239 0.01 0.32 -14.56
N GLY A 240 -0.82 0.52 -13.55
CA GLY A 240 -2.19 1.04 -13.62
C GLY A 240 -2.22 2.57 -13.67
N ALA A 241 -2.21 3.20 -12.49
CA ALA A 241 -2.15 4.65 -12.36
C ALA A 241 -0.87 5.04 -11.62
N VAL A 242 -0.23 6.13 -12.06
CA VAL A 242 0.89 6.75 -11.35
C VAL A 242 0.45 8.15 -10.95
N VAL A 243 0.43 8.45 -9.66
CA VAL A 243 0.11 9.78 -9.15
C VAL A 243 1.35 10.35 -8.49
N LEU A 244 1.75 11.55 -8.91
CA LEU A 244 2.91 12.27 -8.38
C LEU A 244 2.38 13.52 -7.66
N ALA A 245 2.34 13.48 -6.34
CA ALA A 245 1.87 14.59 -5.50
C ALA A 245 3.03 15.51 -5.12
N ALA A 246 2.86 16.82 -5.36
CA ALA A 246 3.87 17.86 -5.19
C ALA A 246 5.27 17.42 -5.70
N PRO A 247 5.43 17.03 -6.98
CA PRO A 247 6.66 16.36 -7.43
C PRO A 247 7.92 17.21 -7.29
N ASP A 248 8.77 16.81 -6.34
CA ASP A 248 10.10 17.37 -6.11
C ASP A 248 11.13 16.83 -7.11
N ILE A 249 10.91 17.17 -8.38
CA ILE A 249 11.72 16.78 -9.53
C ILE A 249 12.12 18.06 -10.27
N ASP A 250 13.35 18.10 -10.78
CA ASP A 250 13.77 19.13 -11.72
C ASP A 250 12.90 19.07 -13.00
N ILE A 251 12.40 20.20 -13.51
CA ILE A 251 11.42 20.19 -14.60
C ILE A 251 11.97 19.65 -15.93
N ASP A 252 13.28 19.78 -16.20
CA ASP A 252 13.90 19.29 -17.43
C ASP A 252 14.27 17.80 -17.29
N LEU A 253 14.69 17.37 -16.09
CA LEU A 253 14.77 15.94 -15.73
C LEU A 253 13.39 15.26 -15.79
N PHE A 254 12.33 15.95 -15.35
CA PHE A 254 10.96 15.46 -15.44
C PHE A 254 10.53 15.28 -16.89
N ALA A 255 10.78 16.27 -17.74
CA ALA A 255 10.51 16.19 -19.17
C ALA A 255 11.23 15.00 -19.83
N ASN A 256 12.54 14.83 -19.57
CA ASN A 256 13.32 13.70 -20.09
C ASN A 256 12.80 12.33 -19.60
N GLY A 257 12.42 12.24 -18.32
CA GLY A 257 11.87 11.02 -17.74
C GLY A 257 10.51 10.64 -18.32
N VAL A 258 9.64 11.64 -18.55
CA VAL A 258 8.33 11.46 -19.17
C VAL A 258 8.45 11.11 -20.66
N GLU A 259 9.31 11.80 -21.41
CA GLU A 259 9.61 11.49 -22.82
C GLU A 259 10.07 10.03 -22.98
N ARG A 260 10.94 9.56 -22.09
CA ARG A 260 11.46 8.19 -22.10
C ARG A 260 10.40 7.12 -21.77
N LEU A 261 9.26 7.50 -21.17
CA LEU A 261 8.08 6.64 -21.01
C LEU A 261 7.15 6.66 -22.24
N GLY A 262 7.26 7.66 -23.11
CA GLY A 262 6.51 7.75 -24.37
C GLY A 262 4.99 7.56 -24.19
N PRO A 263 4.34 6.62 -24.90
CA PRO A 263 2.89 6.38 -24.78
C PRO A 263 2.39 6.02 -23.37
N ASP A 264 3.29 5.64 -22.45
CA ASP A 264 2.96 5.29 -21.08
C ASP A 264 2.90 6.51 -20.13
N ALA A 265 3.42 7.67 -20.55
CA ALA A 265 3.30 8.96 -19.86
C ALA A 265 1.85 9.31 -19.49
N LYS A 266 0.89 8.93 -20.34
CA LYS A 266 -0.56 9.11 -20.13
C LYS A 266 -1.13 8.34 -18.92
N ARG A 267 -0.34 7.53 -18.20
CA ARG A 267 -0.72 6.93 -16.91
C ARG A 267 -0.37 7.83 -15.71
N ILE A 268 0.50 8.82 -15.90
CA ILE A 268 0.89 9.79 -14.88
C ILE A 268 -0.21 10.84 -14.69
N THR A 269 -0.51 11.14 -13.44
CA THR A 269 -1.28 12.31 -13.00
C THR A 269 -0.41 13.09 -12.01
N VAL A 270 0.07 14.27 -12.39
CA VAL A 270 0.71 15.22 -11.48
C VAL A 270 -0.38 15.92 -10.67
N ILE A 271 -0.19 16.02 -9.36
CA ILE A 271 -0.93 16.94 -8.50
C ILE A 271 0.05 18.09 -8.17
N SER A 272 -0.15 19.22 -8.82
CA SER A 272 0.68 20.42 -8.67
C SER A 272 0.08 21.38 -7.63
N ALA A 273 0.93 22.19 -7.02
CA ALA A 273 0.54 23.28 -6.13
C ALA A 273 1.56 24.42 -6.28
N THR A 274 1.20 25.47 -7.02
CA THR A 274 2.12 26.56 -7.37
C THR A 274 2.54 27.40 -6.14
N ASN A 275 1.75 27.35 -5.07
CA ASN A 275 1.99 28.02 -3.79
C ASN A 275 2.63 27.10 -2.71
N ASP A 276 3.28 25.99 -3.09
CA ASP A 276 3.93 25.07 -2.14
C ASP A 276 5.34 25.54 -1.72
N ARG A 277 5.42 26.05 -0.49
CA ARG A 277 6.66 26.55 0.13
C ARG A 277 7.74 25.48 0.34
N ALA A 278 7.40 24.19 0.33
CA ALA A 278 8.39 23.12 0.35
C ALA A 278 9.07 22.96 -1.02
N LEU A 279 8.33 23.17 -2.12
CA LEU A 279 8.89 23.19 -3.48
C LEU A 279 9.69 24.47 -3.75
N GLU A 280 9.27 25.63 -3.21
CA GLU A 280 10.10 26.85 -3.21
C GLU A 280 11.47 26.59 -2.54
N LEU A 281 11.45 25.99 -1.34
CA LEU A 281 12.66 25.71 -0.57
C LEU A 281 13.56 24.68 -1.28
N SER A 282 12.99 23.62 -1.83
CA SER A 282 13.72 22.63 -2.63
C SER A 282 14.30 23.26 -3.90
N GLY A 283 13.55 24.13 -4.58
CA GLY A 283 14.04 24.92 -5.72
C GLY A 283 15.25 25.77 -5.35
N ALA A 284 15.19 26.48 -4.22
CA ALA A 284 16.31 27.27 -3.71
C ALA A 284 17.54 26.41 -3.38
N ILE A 285 17.35 25.25 -2.73
CA ILE A 285 18.44 24.28 -2.45
C ILE A 285 19.02 23.70 -3.74
N ALA A 286 18.20 23.50 -4.77
CA ALA A 286 18.60 23.04 -6.10
C ALA A 286 19.15 24.15 -7.02
N GLY A 287 19.53 25.32 -6.48
CA GLY A 287 20.16 26.40 -7.25
C GLY A 287 19.18 27.31 -8.01
N GLY A 288 17.90 27.32 -7.64
CA GLY A 288 16.85 28.15 -8.23
C GLY A 288 16.06 27.51 -9.36
N VAL A 289 16.24 26.21 -9.62
CA VAL A 289 15.55 25.51 -10.74
C VAL A 289 14.10 25.17 -10.38
N VAL A 290 13.18 25.45 -11.32
CA VAL A 290 11.75 25.16 -11.19
C VAL A 290 11.51 23.66 -10.96
N ARG A 291 10.71 23.35 -9.93
CA ARG A 291 10.32 21.98 -9.59
C ARG A 291 9.05 21.60 -10.34
N ALA A 292 8.92 20.35 -10.79
CA ALA A 292 7.79 19.87 -11.57
C ALA A 292 6.43 20.05 -10.87
N GLY A 293 6.38 19.98 -9.53
CA GLY A 293 5.15 20.24 -8.77
C GLY A 293 4.71 21.70 -8.69
N ALA A 294 5.58 22.64 -9.09
CA ALA A 294 5.34 24.08 -9.16
C ALA A 294 5.44 24.64 -10.60
N ALA A 295 5.51 23.77 -11.60
CA ALA A 295 5.51 24.15 -13.02
C ALA A 295 4.08 24.35 -13.55
N ASP A 296 3.94 25.20 -14.57
CA ASP A 296 2.64 25.53 -15.18
C ASP A 296 1.92 24.30 -15.75
N ARG A 297 0.59 24.28 -15.63
CA ARG A 297 -0.27 23.20 -16.14
C ARG A 297 0.04 22.89 -17.60
N GLU A 298 0.11 23.92 -18.43
CA GLU A 298 0.26 23.81 -19.88
C GLU A 298 1.61 23.21 -20.25
N ARG A 299 2.68 23.55 -19.49
CA ARG A 299 4.01 22.96 -19.67
C ARG A 299 4.02 21.47 -19.32
N LEU A 300 3.31 21.06 -18.27
CA LEU A 300 3.19 19.67 -17.87
C LEU A 300 2.29 18.86 -18.81
N GLU A 301 1.13 19.38 -19.21
CA GLU A 301 0.20 18.70 -20.13
C GLU A 301 0.80 18.54 -21.54
N ALA A 302 1.65 19.47 -21.98
CA ALA A 302 2.42 19.34 -23.22
C ALA A 302 3.41 18.14 -23.22
N LEU A 303 3.81 17.64 -22.04
CA LEU A 303 4.60 16.41 -21.90
C LEU A 303 3.75 15.13 -21.93
N GLY A 304 2.42 15.24 -22.06
CA GLY A 304 1.50 14.10 -22.16
C GLY A 304 1.09 13.46 -20.82
N VAL A 305 1.48 14.05 -19.68
CA VAL A 305 0.90 13.69 -18.37
C VAL A 305 -0.43 14.41 -18.15
N ARG A 306 -1.24 13.97 -17.18
CA ARG A 306 -2.40 14.76 -16.72
C ARG A 306 -2.02 15.64 -15.54
N VAL A 307 -2.62 16.81 -15.43
CA VAL A 307 -2.43 17.71 -14.27
C VAL A 307 -3.75 17.87 -13.51
N ALA A 308 -3.68 17.73 -12.19
CA ALA A 308 -4.68 18.23 -11.26
C ALA A 308 -4.04 19.36 -10.46
N ASP A 309 -4.72 20.50 -10.39
CA ASP A 309 -4.24 21.64 -9.62
C ASP A 309 -4.83 21.55 -8.20
N ALA A 310 -3.97 21.62 -7.19
CA ALA A 310 -4.35 21.62 -5.78
C ALA A 310 -4.21 23.02 -5.13
N SER A 311 -3.82 24.04 -5.89
CA SER A 311 -3.47 25.37 -5.36
C SER A 311 -4.62 26.11 -4.68
N ASP A 312 -5.87 25.82 -5.07
CA ASP A 312 -7.09 26.38 -4.44
C ASP A 312 -7.50 25.68 -3.13
N TYR A 313 -6.92 24.51 -2.81
CA TYR A 313 -7.40 23.61 -1.75
C TYR A 313 -6.63 23.76 -0.42
N GLY A 314 -5.71 24.72 -0.32
CA GLY A 314 -4.98 25.06 0.91
C GLY A 314 -3.91 26.14 0.72
N GLY A 315 -3.18 26.46 1.79
CA GLY A 315 -1.99 27.33 1.72
C GLY A 315 -0.80 26.87 2.58
N GLY A 316 0.41 27.05 2.07
CA GLY A 316 1.66 26.83 2.81
C GLY A 316 2.02 25.34 2.99
N LEU A 317 2.65 24.99 4.13
CA LEU A 317 3.14 23.63 4.38
C LEU A 317 2.02 22.57 4.40
N PHE A 318 0.77 22.99 4.63
CA PHE A 318 -0.41 22.12 4.53
C PHE A 318 -0.69 21.65 3.10
N ASN A 319 -0.12 22.28 2.06
CA ASN A 319 -0.36 21.92 0.66
C ASN A 319 0.35 20.63 0.24
N HIS A 320 1.53 20.36 0.82
CA HIS A 320 2.34 19.17 0.54
C HIS A 320 1.52 17.88 0.74
N ASP A 321 0.92 17.74 1.94
CA ASP A 321 0.20 16.55 2.37
C ASP A 321 -1.33 16.57 2.08
N LEU A 322 -1.82 17.44 1.18
CA LEU A 322 -3.26 17.51 0.85
C LEU A 322 -3.81 16.17 0.35
N PHE A 323 -3.04 15.39 -0.40
CA PHE A 323 -3.47 14.08 -0.90
C PHE A 323 -3.75 13.04 0.21
N LEU A 324 -3.29 13.27 1.45
CA LEU A 324 -3.56 12.43 2.62
C LEU A 324 -4.76 12.90 3.45
N SER A 325 -5.21 14.14 3.27
CA SER A 325 -6.10 14.83 4.22
C SER A 325 -7.29 15.55 3.59
N ASN A 326 -7.15 16.08 2.38
CA ASN A 326 -8.20 16.74 1.61
C ASN A 326 -8.96 15.73 0.71
N ARG A 327 -10.30 15.81 0.73
CA ARG A 327 -11.17 14.83 0.04
C ARG A 327 -11.21 15.04 -1.47
N GLU A 328 -11.07 16.26 -1.92
CA GLU A 328 -11.13 16.65 -3.34
C GLU A 328 -9.88 16.16 -4.08
N VAL A 329 -8.71 16.28 -3.44
CA VAL A 329 -7.43 15.72 -3.89
C VAL A 329 -7.42 14.19 -3.77
N GLN A 330 -7.94 13.60 -2.68
CA GLN A 330 -8.16 12.14 -2.62
C GLN A 330 -9.09 11.65 -3.74
N ALA A 331 -10.09 12.43 -4.14
CA ALA A 331 -10.96 12.09 -5.27
C ALA A 331 -10.23 12.21 -6.63
N VAL A 332 -9.20 13.06 -6.78
CA VAL A 332 -8.28 13.01 -7.94
C VAL A 332 -7.55 11.66 -7.97
N VAL A 333 -6.96 11.24 -6.85
CA VAL A 333 -6.24 9.97 -6.74
C VAL A 333 -7.17 8.78 -7.06
N LYS A 334 -8.37 8.75 -6.48
CA LYS A 334 -9.39 7.72 -6.76
C LYS A 334 -9.79 7.67 -8.24
N ARG A 335 -10.03 8.83 -8.87
CA ARG A 335 -10.33 8.93 -10.31
C ARG A 335 -9.14 8.49 -11.19
N ALA A 336 -7.91 8.72 -10.77
CA ALA A 336 -6.73 8.23 -11.47
C ALA A 336 -6.63 6.71 -11.41
N ILE A 337 -6.77 6.12 -10.22
CA ILE A 337 -6.72 4.67 -9.99
C ILE A 337 -7.82 3.94 -10.77
N ALA A 338 -9.07 4.41 -10.72
CA ALA A 338 -10.18 3.79 -11.46
C ALA A 338 -9.90 3.68 -12.98
N ARG A 339 -9.33 4.73 -13.60
CA ARG A 339 -8.89 4.71 -15.01
C ARG A 339 -7.72 3.75 -15.27
N GLY A 340 -6.87 3.54 -14.26
CA GLY A 340 -5.74 2.61 -14.32
C GLY A 340 -6.15 1.13 -14.20
N SER A 341 -7.31 0.84 -13.60
CA SER A 341 -7.91 -0.49 -13.53
C SER A 341 -8.80 -0.82 -14.73
N SER A 342 -9.48 0.17 -15.31
CA SER A 342 -10.35 -0.02 -16.48
C SER A 342 -9.63 -0.09 -17.84
N GLY A 343 -8.30 -0.15 -17.86
CA GLY A 343 -7.46 -0.07 -19.07
C GLY A 343 -6.92 -1.42 -19.53
N ALA A 344 -7.78 -2.43 -19.60
CA ALA A 344 -7.48 -3.79 -20.06
C ALA A 344 -8.18 -4.07 -21.41
#